data_AF-A0A6G4WXP3-F1
#
_entry.id   AF-A0A6G4WXP3-F1
#
_cell.length_a   1.000
_cell.length_b   1.000
_cell.length_c   1.000
_cell.angle_alpha   90.00
_cell.angle_beta   90.00
_cell.angle_gamma   90.00
#
_symmetry.space_group_name_H-M   'P 1'
#
loop_
_entity.id
_entity.type
_entity.pdbx_description
1 polymer ?
#
loop_
_entity_poly.entity_id
_entity_poly.type
_entity_poly.pdbx_seq_one_letter_code
_entity_poly.pdbx_strand_id
1 'polypeptide(L)'
;MTYVPHLAGEKITADKLREMVGVWAAYEPTWTASSGSTTLGDGTLDGRYTRIGNTIFFSVRLEWGSTTTTSVSTAYWEFALPEAPSDVQGNTWQPVQAWAFDTSASARWVCQAYINGTNDVITAIVTHADGGFIDRSEMPDQTAAGGATDSVQPGSVAWANGDRLNLWGWYEAA
;
A
#
# COMPACT_ATOMS: atom_id res chain seq x y z
N MET A 1 -18.85 -0.51 -4.55
CA MET A 1 -20.08 -0.56 -5.37
C MET A 1 -19.94 -1.73 -6.32
N THR A 2 -20.68 -2.82 -6.14
CA THR A 2 -20.55 -4.02 -6.99
C THR A 2 -20.81 -3.67 -8.46
N TYR A 3 -19.85 -3.96 -9.34
CA TYR A 3 -20.02 -3.75 -10.78
C TYR A 3 -21.06 -4.74 -11.31
N VAL A 4 -22.11 -4.21 -11.93
CA VAL A 4 -23.12 -5.02 -12.62
C VAL A 4 -22.81 -4.95 -14.12
N PRO A 5 -22.45 -6.07 -14.77
CA PRO A 5 -22.19 -6.08 -16.20
C PRO A 5 -23.40 -5.57 -16.98
N HIS A 6 -23.16 -4.72 -17.98
CA HIS A 6 -24.21 -4.26 -18.90
C HIS A 6 -24.82 -5.44 -19.66
N LEU A 7 -26.13 -5.37 -19.89
CA LEU A 7 -26.85 -6.46 -20.58
C LEU A 7 -26.45 -6.52 -22.06
N ALA A 8 -26.46 -7.73 -22.62
CA ALA A 8 -26.23 -7.91 -24.05
C ALA A 8 -27.27 -7.12 -24.87
N GLY A 9 -26.82 -6.33 -25.84
CA GLY A 9 -27.67 -5.50 -26.69
C GLY A 9 -28.13 -4.18 -26.06
N GLU A 10 -27.71 -3.88 -24.84
CA GLU A 10 -27.96 -2.59 -24.20
C GLU A 10 -27.23 -1.46 -24.94
N LYS A 11 -27.88 -0.31 -25.11
CA LYS A 11 -27.25 0.86 -25.71
C LYS A 11 -26.11 1.36 -24.81
N ILE A 12 -24.90 1.43 -25.37
CA ILE A 12 -23.76 2.11 -24.75
C ILE A 12 -24.00 3.62 -24.84
N THR A 13 -24.32 4.23 -23.70
CA THR A 13 -24.38 5.69 -23.56
C THR A 13 -22.99 6.24 -23.20
N ALA A 14 -22.82 7.56 -23.27
CA ALA A 14 -21.57 8.19 -22.83
C ALA A 14 -21.26 7.89 -21.35
N ASP A 15 -22.29 7.84 -20.50
CA ASP A 15 -22.11 7.56 -19.07
C ASP A 15 -21.70 6.10 -18.82
N LYS A 16 -22.29 5.13 -19.51
CA LYS A 16 -21.84 3.73 -19.46
C LYS A 16 -20.42 3.56 -19.96
N LEU A 17 -20.08 4.24 -21.05
CA LEU A 17 -18.71 4.21 -21.54
C LEU A 17 -17.73 4.75 -20.48
N ARG A 18 -18.09 5.83 -19.78
CA ARG A 18 -17.28 6.38 -18.68
C ARG A 18 -17.11 5.39 -17.51
N GLU A 19 -18.17 4.67 -17.16
CA GLU A 19 -18.12 3.60 -16.15
C GLU A 19 -17.19 2.46 -16.58
N MET A 20 -17.19 2.10 -17.87
CA MET A 20 -16.38 1.00 -18.41
C MET A 20 -14.89 1.33 -18.58
N VAL A 21 -14.53 2.58 -18.92
CA VAL A 21 -13.12 2.95 -19.21
C VAL A 21 -12.30 3.25 -17.95
N GLY A 22 -12.95 3.31 -16.78
CA GLY A 22 -12.29 3.53 -15.50
C GLY A 22 -11.68 4.93 -15.37
N VAL A 23 -12.43 5.85 -14.78
CA VAL A 23 -11.90 7.18 -14.42
C VAL A 23 -11.16 7.10 -13.09
N TRP A 24 -9.93 7.62 -13.05
CA TRP A 24 -9.18 7.72 -11.81
C TRP A 24 -9.85 8.70 -10.84
N ALA A 25 -10.13 8.22 -9.64
CA ALA A 25 -10.69 8.99 -8.53
C ALA A 25 -9.71 8.99 -7.35
N ALA A 26 -9.72 10.08 -6.59
CA ALA A 26 -9.02 10.13 -5.31
C ALA A 26 -9.78 9.31 -4.26
N TYR A 27 -9.05 8.69 -3.35
CA TYR A 27 -9.59 8.12 -2.12
C TYR A 27 -8.65 8.44 -0.97
N GLU A 28 -9.14 8.37 0.26
CA GLU A 28 -8.37 8.65 1.47
C GLU A 28 -8.03 7.31 2.15
N PRO A 29 -6.83 6.73 1.91
CA PRO A 29 -6.44 5.52 2.58
C PRO A 29 -6.19 5.82 4.06
N THR A 30 -6.63 4.92 4.93
CA THR A 30 -6.18 4.92 6.33
C THR A 30 -4.87 4.14 6.42
N TRP A 31 -3.89 4.69 7.13
CA TRP A 31 -2.64 4.00 7.46
C TRP A 31 -2.66 3.57 8.92
N THR A 32 -2.50 2.27 9.15
CA THR A 32 -2.47 1.66 10.48
C THR A 32 -1.25 0.77 10.62
N ALA A 33 -1.04 0.30 11.85
CA ALA A 33 -0.09 -0.76 12.15
C ALA A 33 -0.84 -1.96 12.74
N SER A 34 -0.40 -3.17 12.39
CA SER A 34 -1.00 -4.42 12.91
C SER A 34 -0.89 -4.56 14.45
N SER A 35 0.03 -3.81 15.06
CA SER A 35 0.28 -3.71 16.49
C SER A 35 0.91 -2.34 16.78
N GLY A 36 0.64 -1.74 17.93
CA GLY A 36 1.11 -0.38 18.27
C GLY A 36 0.33 0.73 17.54
N SER A 37 0.95 1.89 17.33
CA SER A 37 0.30 3.05 16.71
C SER A 37 1.23 3.78 15.77
N THR A 38 0.71 4.20 14.62
CA THR A 38 1.32 5.16 13.70
C THR A 38 0.54 6.47 13.77
N THR A 39 1.21 7.60 13.60
CA THR A 39 0.54 8.91 13.47
C THR A 39 1.05 9.62 12.23
N LEU A 40 0.14 10.01 11.34
CA LEU A 40 0.51 10.75 10.12
C LEU A 40 1.12 12.11 10.44
N GLY A 41 0.62 12.82 11.47
CA GLY A 41 1.11 14.15 11.84
C GLY A 41 0.92 15.16 10.70
N ASP A 42 2.00 15.84 10.32
CA ASP A 42 2.13 16.77 9.20
C ASP A 42 2.55 16.10 7.87
N GLY A 43 2.64 14.77 7.85
CA GLY A 43 2.86 14.01 6.62
C GLY A 43 1.63 13.99 5.71
N THR A 44 1.80 13.51 4.49
CA THR A 44 0.70 13.39 3.50
C THR A 44 0.48 11.93 3.12
N LEU A 45 -0.78 11.51 3.08
CA LEU A 45 -1.19 10.19 2.65
C LEU A 45 -2.25 10.32 1.55
N ASP A 46 -1.84 10.02 0.33
CA ASP A 46 -2.67 10.17 -0.86
C ASP A 46 -3.01 8.80 -1.45
N GLY A 47 -4.28 8.59 -1.78
CA GLY A 47 -4.76 7.44 -2.52
C GLY A 47 -5.46 7.86 -3.82
N ARG A 48 -5.25 7.07 -4.87
CA ARG A 48 -6.09 7.13 -6.07
C ARG A 48 -6.33 5.75 -6.62
N TYR A 49 -7.49 5.54 -7.21
CA TYR A 49 -7.86 4.27 -7.81
C TYR A 49 -8.73 4.47 -9.04
N THR A 50 -8.80 3.42 -9.86
CA THR A 50 -9.77 3.30 -10.94
C THR A 50 -10.30 1.87 -10.97
N ARG A 51 -11.58 1.72 -11.31
CA ARG A 51 -12.23 0.41 -11.48
C ARG A 51 -12.57 0.19 -12.94
N ILE A 52 -12.14 -0.94 -13.48
CA ILE A 52 -12.48 -1.40 -14.83
C ILE A 52 -13.08 -2.81 -14.69
N GLY A 53 -14.40 -2.91 -14.84
CA GLY A 53 -15.13 -4.14 -14.50
C GLY A 53 -15.02 -4.46 -13.01
N ASN A 54 -14.52 -5.66 -12.66
CA ASN A 54 -14.22 -6.05 -11.28
C ASN A 54 -12.77 -5.80 -10.87
N THR A 55 -11.90 -5.36 -11.77
CA THR A 55 -10.51 -5.07 -11.43
C THR A 55 -10.37 -3.64 -10.96
N ILE A 56 -9.80 -3.47 -9.77
CA ILE A 56 -9.37 -2.17 -9.24
C ILE A 56 -7.88 -2.04 -9.45
N PHE A 57 -7.46 -0.94 -10.07
CA PHE A 57 -6.08 -0.47 -10.06
C PHE A 57 -5.96 0.64 -9.03
N PHE A 58 -4.89 0.63 -8.24
CA PHE A 58 -4.70 1.61 -7.18
C PHE A 58 -3.26 2.11 -7.12
N SER A 59 -3.09 3.27 -6.49
CA SER A 59 -1.81 3.86 -6.13
C SER A 59 -1.95 4.61 -4.82
N VAL A 60 -1.05 4.33 -3.88
CA VAL A 60 -0.95 4.99 -2.58
C VAL A 60 0.44 5.59 -2.44
N ARG A 61 0.51 6.80 -1.90
CA ARG A 61 1.76 7.47 -1.54
C ARG A 61 1.65 7.98 -0.11
N LEU A 62 2.59 7.57 0.71
CA LEU A 62 2.85 8.12 2.04
C LEU A 62 4.12 8.96 1.96
N GLU A 63 4.06 10.21 2.39
CA GLU A 63 5.20 11.09 2.58
C GLU A 63 5.32 11.47 4.05
N TRP A 64 6.52 11.31 4.61
CA TRP A 64 6.81 11.64 5.99
C TRP A 64 6.91 13.15 6.17
N GLY A 65 6.17 13.67 7.14
CA GLY A 65 6.38 14.99 7.72
C GLY A 65 7.35 14.94 8.89
N SER A 66 7.58 16.10 9.51
CA SER A 66 8.48 16.23 10.68
C SER A 66 7.93 15.62 11.97
N THR A 67 6.61 15.41 12.04
CA THR A 67 5.87 14.88 13.18
C THR A 67 5.19 13.54 12.87
N THR A 68 5.42 12.99 11.67
CA THR A 68 4.99 11.64 11.34
C THR A 68 5.74 10.65 12.23
N THR A 69 5.00 9.78 12.92
CA THR A 69 5.59 8.76 13.79
C THR A 69 5.29 7.37 13.26
N THR A 70 6.33 6.55 13.26
CA THR A 70 6.29 5.13 12.89
C THR A 70 6.49 4.25 14.12
N SER A 71 5.99 4.68 15.29
CA SER A 71 6.28 4.15 16.63
C SER A 71 5.87 2.69 16.87
N VAL A 72 6.44 1.79 16.09
CA VAL A 72 6.24 0.36 16.11
C VAL A 72 7.62 -0.27 15.98
N SER A 73 7.97 -1.13 16.94
CA SER A 73 9.20 -1.92 16.89
C SER A 73 9.02 -3.24 16.14
N THR A 74 7.77 -3.71 16.02
CA THR A 74 7.38 -5.00 15.45
C THR A 74 5.93 -4.95 14.96
N ALA A 75 5.66 -4.22 13.87
CA ALA A 75 4.32 -4.18 13.27
C ALA A 75 4.38 -4.06 11.75
N TYR A 76 3.35 -4.59 11.08
CA TYR A 76 3.15 -4.38 9.66
C TYR A 76 2.44 -3.06 9.43
N TRP A 77 2.91 -2.27 8.46
CA TRP A 77 2.15 -1.12 7.98
C TRP A 77 1.06 -1.60 7.04
N GLU A 78 -0.16 -1.20 7.37
CA GLU A 78 -1.37 -1.58 6.67
C GLU A 78 -2.03 -0.33 6.12
N PHE A 79 -2.43 -0.37 4.86
CA PHE A 79 -3.10 0.72 4.17
C PHE A 79 -4.45 0.24 3.67
N ALA A 80 -5.52 0.97 3.97
CA ALA A 80 -6.85 0.60 3.49
C ALA A 80 -6.91 0.57 1.95
N LEU A 81 -7.59 -0.44 1.44
CA LEU A 81 -7.99 -0.51 0.04
C LEU A 81 -9.21 0.38 -0.22
N PRO A 82 -9.40 0.89 -1.45
CA PRO A 82 -10.55 1.71 -1.79
C PRO A 82 -11.87 0.93 -1.75
N GLU A 83 -11.85 -0.39 -2.00
CA GLU A 83 -12.97 -1.31 -1.84
C GLU A 83 -12.44 -2.66 -1.33
N ALA A 84 -13.33 -3.49 -0.76
CA ALA A 84 -12.94 -4.83 -0.31
C ALA A 84 -12.51 -5.70 -1.50
N PRO A 85 -11.39 -6.43 -1.40
CA PRO A 85 -10.97 -7.40 -2.41
C PRO A 85 -11.85 -8.67 -2.37
N SER A 86 -12.01 -9.31 -3.52
CA SER A 86 -12.70 -10.59 -3.68
C SER A 86 -12.00 -11.69 -2.89
N ASP A 87 -12.79 -12.51 -2.18
CA ASP A 87 -12.34 -13.66 -1.40
C ASP A 87 -12.47 -15.00 -2.14
N VAL A 88 -12.96 -14.98 -3.40
CA VAL A 88 -13.35 -16.18 -4.17
C VAL A 88 -12.20 -17.17 -4.37
N GLN A 89 -10.96 -16.70 -4.51
CA GLN A 89 -9.77 -17.56 -4.61
C GLN A 89 -9.07 -17.81 -3.27
N GLY A 90 -9.71 -17.46 -2.14
CA GLY A 90 -9.10 -17.51 -0.82
C GLY A 90 -7.99 -16.47 -0.70
N ASN A 91 -8.31 -15.19 -0.91
CA ASN A 91 -7.41 -14.04 -1.08
C ASN A 91 -6.13 -14.11 -0.23
N THR A 92 -5.09 -14.69 -0.82
CA THR A 92 -3.79 -14.83 -0.18
C THR A 92 -2.74 -14.30 -1.14
N TRP A 93 -2.26 -13.09 -0.83
CA TRP A 93 -0.98 -12.53 -1.30
C TRP A 93 -0.93 -12.06 -2.76
N GLN A 94 -1.96 -11.34 -3.22
CA GLN A 94 -1.83 -10.64 -4.52
C GLN A 94 -0.67 -9.63 -4.44
N PRO A 95 0.30 -9.68 -5.36
CA PRO A 95 1.51 -8.88 -5.27
C PRO A 95 1.19 -7.40 -5.51
N VAL A 96 1.74 -6.56 -4.64
CA VAL A 96 1.71 -5.11 -4.76
C VAL A 96 3.15 -4.65 -4.96
N GLN A 97 3.36 -3.81 -5.96
CA GLN A 97 4.66 -3.22 -6.23
C GLN A 97 4.88 -2.01 -5.34
N ALA A 98 6.11 -1.83 -4.88
CA ALA A 98 6.44 -0.75 -3.98
C ALA A 98 7.89 -0.24 -4.17
N TRP A 99 8.11 0.97 -3.68
CA TRP A 99 9.44 1.57 -3.55
C TRP A 99 9.44 2.58 -2.42
N ALA A 100 10.57 2.63 -1.73
CA ALA A 100 10.91 3.67 -0.79
C ALA A 100 11.84 4.70 -1.45
N PHE A 101 11.70 5.96 -1.08
CA PHE A 101 12.58 7.05 -1.46
C PHE A 101 13.04 7.79 -0.22
N ASP A 102 14.36 7.91 -0.10
CA ASP A 102 15.02 8.72 0.93
C ASP A 102 15.44 10.02 0.27
N THR A 103 14.90 11.12 0.79
CA THR A 103 15.20 12.46 0.28
C THR A 103 16.61 12.90 0.65
N SER A 104 17.11 12.49 1.81
CA SER A 104 18.46 12.84 2.28
C SER A 104 19.55 12.20 1.42
N ALA A 105 19.37 10.95 1.00
CA ALA A 105 20.29 10.25 0.09
C ALA A 105 19.96 10.45 -1.41
N SER A 106 18.77 10.98 -1.71
CA SER A 106 18.22 11.04 -3.08
C SER A 106 18.22 9.67 -3.77
N ALA A 107 17.92 8.63 -3.01
CA ALA A 107 18.01 7.24 -3.45
C ALA A 107 16.66 6.53 -3.40
N ARG A 108 16.55 5.42 -4.14
CA ARG A 108 15.34 4.62 -4.30
C ARG A 108 15.66 3.17 -3.99
N TRP A 109 14.77 2.52 -3.24
CA TRP A 109 14.86 1.10 -2.94
C TRP A 109 13.57 0.43 -3.38
N VAL A 110 13.71 -0.73 -4.03
CA VAL A 110 12.57 -1.57 -4.38
C VAL A 110 11.99 -2.12 -3.09
N CYS A 111 10.67 -2.11 -2.96
CA CYS A 111 9.96 -2.76 -1.87
C CYS A 111 8.93 -3.71 -2.48
N GLN A 112 8.34 -4.56 -1.65
CA GLN A 112 7.19 -5.35 -2.03
C GLN A 112 6.03 -5.04 -1.09
N ALA A 113 4.83 -5.40 -1.48
CA ALA A 113 3.68 -5.41 -0.60
C ALA A 113 2.75 -6.51 -1.09
N TYR A 114 1.71 -6.79 -0.32
CA TYR A 114 0.67 -7.72 -0.74
C TYR A 114 -0.69 -7.26 -0.25
N ILE A 115 -1.73 -7.75 -0.90
CA ILE A 115 -3.10 -7.59 -0.41
C ILE A 115 -3.41 -8.69 0.60
N ASN A 116 -3.88 -8.25 1.76
CA ASN A 116 -4.41 -9.10 2.81
C ASN A 116 -5.93 -9.01 2.82
N GLY A 117 -6.59 -9.97 2.16
CA GLY A 117 -8.05 -10.04 2.12
C GLY A 117 -8.74 -10.46 3.40
N THR A 118 -7.99 -10.82 4.46
CA THR A 118 -8.61 -11.04 5.77
C THR A 118 -8.94 -9.70 6.45
N ASN A 119 -8.13 -8.68 6.19
CA ASN A 119 -8.25 -7.35 6.79
C ASN A 119 -8.64 -6.27 5.78
N ASP A 120 -8.79 -6.61 4.49
CA ASP A 120 -9.05 -5.69 3.37
C ASP A 120 -8.02 -4.55 3.24
N VAL A 121 -6.75 -4.88 3.48
CA VAL A 121 -5.63 -3.92 3.47
C VAL A 121 -4.51 -4.32 2.52
N ILE A 122 -3.71 -3.33 2.14
CA ILE A 122 -2.36 -3.52 1.61
C ILE A 122 -1.42 -3.64 2.79
N THR A 123 -0.66 -4.73 2.87
CA THR A 123 0.41 -4.89 3.86
C THR A 123 1.76 -4.65 3.18
N ALA A 124 2.49 -3.62 3.63
CA ALA A 124 3.79 -3.26 3.06
C ALA A 124 4.92 -4.15 3.57
N ILE A 125 5.81 -4.58 2.67
CA ILE A 125 7.05 -5.33 2.92
C ILE A 125 8.24 -4.50 2.41
N VAL A 126 8.97 -3.87 3.32
CA VAL A 126 10.14 -3.07 2.92
C VAL A 126 11.39 -3.95 2.89
N THR A 127 12.31 -3.65 1.96
CA THR A 127 13.56 -4.40 1.76
C THR A 127 14.61 -4.03 2.79
N HIS A 128 15.49 -4.99 3.09
CA HIS A 128 16.72 -4.76 3.86
C HIS A 128 17.73 -3.92 3.07
N ALA A 129 18.75 -3.37 3.76
CA ALA A 129 19.89 -2.71 3.12
C ALA A 129 20.71 -3.59 2.17
N ASP A 130 20.58 -4.92 2.26
CA ASP A 130 21.20 -5.87 1.35
C ASP A 130 20.33 -6.26 0.15
N GLY A 131 19.11 -5.71 0.05
CA GLY A 131 18.18 -5.95 -1.06
C GLY A 131 17.31 -7.20 -0.93
N GLY A 132 17.30 -7.89 0.22
CA GLY A 132 16.38 -9.01 0.50
C GLY A 132 14.93 -8.57 0.77
N PHE A 133 13.96 -9.43 0.40
CA PHE A 133 12.53 -9.28 0.74
C PHE A 133 12.21 -10.02 2.05
N ILE A 134 11.32 -9.48 2.88
CA ILE A 134 10.94 -10.09 4.18
C ILE A 134 9.59 -10.83 4.04
N ASP A 135 9.54 -12.13 4.31
CA ASP A 135 8.29 -12.90 4.43
C ASP A 135 7.80 -12.96 5.90
N ARG A 136 6.50 -13.16 6.10
CA ARG A 136 5.80 -13.18 7.40
C ARG A 136 6.27 -14.29 8.35
N SER A 137 6.81 -15.39 7.83
CA SER A 137 7.29 -16.54 8.64
C SER A 137 8.78 -16.50 9.00
N GLU A 138 9.57 -15.62 8.38
CA GLU A 138 11.03 -15.55 8.54
C GLU A 138 11.49 -14.25 9.21
N MET A 139 10.75 -13.76 10.22
CA MET A 139 11.23 -12.67 11.08
C MET A 139 11.88 -13.20 12.38
N PRO A 140 13.15 -13.66 12.40
CA PRO A 140 13.94 -13.60 13.61
C PRO A 140 14.41 -12.15 13.76
N ASP A 141 13.92 -11.48 14.79
CA ASP A 141 14.53 -10.27 15.38
C ASP A 141 14.90 -9.15 14.39
N GLN A 142 14.07 -8.10 14.32
CA GLN A 142 14.41 -6.81 13.69
C GLN A 142 15.46 -6.05 14.51
N THR A 143 16.50 -6.75 14.98
CA THR A 143 17.70 -6.16 15.54
C THR A 143 18.39 -5.34 14.47
N ALA A 144 18.33 -4.03 14.65
CA ALA A 144 19.15 -3.06 13.95
C ALA A 144 20.58 -3.58 13.81
N ALA A 145 21.15 -3.46 12.61
CA ALA A 145 22.58 -3.28 12.52
C ALA A 145 22.92 -1.94 13.18
N GLY A 146 23.13 -1.94 14.50
CA GLY A 146 23.61 -0.77 15.25
C GLY A 146 22.62 -0.06 16.17
N GLY A 147 21.69 -0.76 16.84
CA GLY A 147 21.11 -0.29 18.11
C GLY A 147 20.15 0.91 18.07
N ALA A 148 19.35 1.09 17.02
CA ALA A 148 18.25 2.06 17.00
C ALA A 148 16.91 1.37 16.72
N THR A 149 15.90 1.72 17.49
CA THR A 149 14.52 1.21 17.53
C THR A 149 13.66 1.63 16.33
N ASP A 150 14.08 1.36 15.10
CA ASP A 150 13.26 1.68 13.91
C ASP A 150 13.23 0.51 12.91
N SER A 151 12.10 -0.20 12.94
CA SER A 151 11.66 -1.15 11.94
C SER A 151 11.20 -0.41 10.68
N VAL A 152 11.51 -0.97 9.50
CA VAL A 152 11.22 -0.43 8.16
C VAL A 152 12.10 0.77 7.84
N GLN A 153 13.11 0.63 6.97
CA GLN A 153 14.03 1.73 6.63
C GLN A 153 14.57 1.60 5.19
N PRO A 154 14.53 2.65 4.35
CA PRO A 154 15.23 2.65 3.07
C PRO A 154 16.74 2.52 3.28
N GLY A 155 17.35 1.40 2.86
CA GLY A 155 18.81 1.23 2.91
C GLY A 155 19.42 1.34 4.32
N SER A 156 18.68 0.97 5.37
CA SER A 156 19.06 1.15 6.78
C SER A 156 19.20 2.62 7.22
N VAL A 157 18.47 3.53 6.56
CA VAL A 157 18.34 4.94 6.96
C VAL A 157 16.97 5.16 7.61
N ALA A 158 16.93 5.85 8.75
CA ALA A 158 15.67 6.19 9.41
C ALA A 158 14.79 7.08 8.53
N TRP A 159 13.48 6.81 8.53
CA TRP A 159 12.51 7.66 7.85
C TRP A 159 12.58 9.08 8.42
N ALA A 160 12.78 10.04 7.54
CA ALA A 160 12.88 11.45 7.84
C ALA A 160 11.84 12.25 7.05
N ASN A 161 11.71 13.52 7.42
CA ASN A 161 10.86 14.46 6.71
C ASN A 161 11.21 14.50 5.21
N GLY A 162 10.19 14.31 4.38
CA GLY A 162 10.29 14.26 2.92
C GLY A 162 10.53 12.85 2.36
N ASP A 163 10.77 11.84 3.18
CA ASP A 163 10.89 10.47 2.69
C ASP A 163 9.53 9.92 2.26
N ARG A 164 9.54 8.96 1.33
CA ARG A 164 8.31 8.50 0.68
C ARG A 164 8.25 6.99 0.54
N LEU A 165 7.08 6.42 0.84
CA LEU A 165 6.69 5.06 0.46
C LEU A 165 5.60 5.17 -0.61
N ASN A 166 5.79 4.51 -1.74
CA ASN A 166 4.71 4.39 -2.72
C ASN A 166 4.40 2.94 -3.01
N LEU A 167 3.10 2.67 -3.16
CA LEU A 167 2.50 1.36 -3.37
C LEU A 167 1.59 1.46 -4.60
N TRP A 168 1.59 0.47 -5.48
CA TRP A 168 0.62 0.35 -6.55
C TRP A 168 0.43 -1.09 -6.98
N GLY A 169 -0.73 -1.36 -7.54
CA GLY A 169 -1.08 -2.69 -7.99
C GLY A 169 -2.51 -2.76 -8.45
N TRP A 170 -3.02 -3.97 -8.47
CA TRP A 170 -4.38 -4.26 -8.84
C TRP A 170 -4.92 -5.45 -8.07
N TYR A 171 -6.24 -5.52 -7.96
CA TYR A 171 -6.97 -6.65 -7.39
C TYR A 171 -8.36 -6.78 -7.98
N GLU A 172 -8.95 -7.95 -7.82
CA GLU A 172 -10.37 -8.16 -8.08
C GLU A 172 -11.17 -7.71 -6.85
N ALA A 173 -12.15 -6.83 -7.04
CA ALA A 173 -13.07 -6.37 -6.00
C ALA A 173 -14.17 -7.40 -5.71
N ALA A 174 -14.70 -7.40 -4.49
CA ALA A 174 -15.87 -8.18 -4.08
C ALA A 174 -17.18 -7.72 -4.78
#